data_AF-A0A2M6X6H4-F1
#
_entry.id   AF-A0A2M6X6H4-F1
#
_cell.length_a   1.000
_cell.length_b   1.000
_cell.length_c   1.000
_cell.angle_alpha   90.00
_cell.angle_beta   90.00
_cell.angle_gamma   90.00
#
_symmetry.space_group_name_H-M   'P 1'
#
loop_
_entity.id
_entity.type
_entity.pdbx_description
1 polymer ?
#
loop_
_entity_poly.entity_id
_entity_poly.type
_entity_poly.pdbx_seq_one_letter_code
_entity_poly.pdbx_strand_id
1 'polypeptide(L)' 'MRKKGSAMNPKDLKDQELLSKTKSLVQKERELLTEVLQHMREIDRRKLYSDLGYRSLFDYAVKELGYSEGQAARRIQALR' A
#
# COMPACT_ATOMS: atom_id res chain seq x y z
N MET A 1 16.53 -21.11 3.80
CA MET A 1 17.45 -19.96 3.96
C MET A 1 16.78 -18.69 3.41
N ARG A 2 16.20 -17.84 4.26
CA ARG A 2 15.73 -16.51 3.82
C ARG A 2 16.89 -15.54 4.05
N LYS A 3 17.64 -15.19 3.01
CA LYS A 3 18.60 -14.09 3.08
C LYS A 3 17.78 -12.81 3.35
N LYS A 4 17.77 -12.33 4.59
CA LYS A 4 17.49 -10.93 4.90
C LYS A 4 18.55 -10.14 4.15
N GLY A 5 18.20 -9.64 2.96
CA GLY A 5 19.06 -8.69 2.25
C GLY A 5 19.16 -7.47 3.14
N SER A 6 20.34 -7.21 3.69
CA SER A 6 20.66 -5.92 4.30
C SER A 6 20.18 -4.83 3.34
N ALA A 7 19.33 -3.94 3.82
CA ALA A 7 18.88 -2.79 3.04
C ALA A 7 20.12 -1.94 2.74
N MET A 8 20.75 -2.16 1.58
CA MET A 8 21.85 -1.35 1.09
C MET A 8 21.35 0.09 0.98
N ASN A 9 22.10 1.02 1.56
CA ASN A 9 21.79 2.44 1.46
C ASN A 9 21.86 2.86 -0.02
N PRO A 10 20.84 3.55 -0.57
CA PRO A 10 20.85 3.99 -1.97
C PRO A 10 22.10 4.79 -2.37
N LYS A 11 22.73 5.48 -1.41
CA LYS A 11 23.95 6.27 -1.62
C LYS A 11 25.19 5.43 -1.97
N ASP A 12 25.18 4.14 -1.66
CA ASP A 12 26.33 3.24 -1.86
C ASP A 12 26.21 2.42 -3.17
N LEU A 13 25.15 2.66 -3.96
CA LEU A 13 24.88 1.93 -5.20
C LEU A 13 25.43 2.68 -6.40
N LYS A 14 25.96 1.92 -7.37
CA LYS A 14 26.26 2.47 -8.71
C LYS A 14 24.95 2.82 -9.43
N ASP A 15 24.98 3.83 -10.30
CA ASP A 15 23.80 4.37 -10.99
C ASP A 15 22.90 3.30 -11.63
N GLN A 16 23.49 2.37 -12.40
CA GLN A 16 22.73 1.30 -13.07
C GLN A 16 22.06 0.34 -12.08
N GLU A 17 22.73 0.07 -10.96
CA GLU A 17 22.19 -0.76 -9.89
C GLU A 17 21.05 -0.04 -9.15
N LEU A 18 21.22 1.25 -8.86
CA LEU A 18 20.18 2.09 -8.26
C LEU A 18 18.93 2.13 -9.13
N LEU A 19 19.08 2.36 -10.44
CA LEU A 19 17.97 2.40 -11.39
C LEU A 19 17.25 1.04 -11.49
N SER A 20 17.99 -0.06 -11.59
CA SER A 20 17.42 -1.41 -11.67
C SER A 20 16.69 -1.81 -10.38
N LYS A 21 17.29 -1.52 -9.22
CA LYS A 21 16.66 -1.77 -7.92
C LYS A 21 15.40 -0.93 -7.73
N THR A 22 15.43 0.34 -8.13
CA THR A 22 14.26 1.23 -8.05
C THR A 22 13.10 0.68 -8.88
N LYS A 23 13.35 0.23 -10.12
CA LYS A 23 12.32 -0.41 -10.96
C LYS A 23 11.73 -1.66 -10.29
N SER A 24 12.59 -2.49 -9.69
CA SER A 24 12.17 -3.69 -8.98
C SER A 24 11.32 -3.37 -7.73
N LEU A 25 11.67 -2.29 -7.01
CA LEU A 25 10.90 -1.82 -5.86
C LEU A 25 9.52 -1.30 -6.27
N VAL A 26 9.43 -0.56 -7.37
CA VAL A 26 8.13 -0.10 -7.91
C VAL A 26 7.24 -1.28 -8.31
N GLN A 27 7.82 -2.36 -8.84
CA GLN A 27 7.03 -3.58 -9.12
C GLN A 27 6.46 -4.18 -7.83
N LYS A 28 7.31 -4.33 -6.80
CA LYS A 28 6.87 -4.86 -5.48
C LYS A 28 5.86 -3.94 -4.80
N GLU A 29 6.01 -2.62 -4.94
CA GLU A 29 5.05 -1.64 -4.44
C GLU A 29 3.68 -1.85 -5.08
N ARG A 30 3.62 -2.09 -6.40
CA ARG A 30 2.37 -2.38 -7.10
C ARG A 30 1.73 -3.68 -6.64
N GLU A 31 2.53 -4.74 -6.49
CA GLU A 31 2.07 -6.05 -5.98
C GLU A 31 1.46 -5.89 -4.58
N LEU A 32 2.18 -5.22 -3.67
CA LEU A 32 1.69 -4.94 -2.31
C LEU A 32 0.44 -4.07 -2.33
N LEU A 33 0.37 -3.06 -3.20
CA LEU A 33 -0.82 -2.23 -3.34
C LEU A 33 -2.02 -3.05 -3.81
N THR A 34 -1.84 -4.00 -4.72
CA THR A 34 -2.91 -4.92 -5.15
C THR A 34 -3.43 -5.75 -3.97
N GLU A 35 -2.55 -6.29 -3.12
CA GLU A 35 -2.94 -7.02 -1.91
C GLU A 35 -3.74 -6.12 -0.95
N VAL A 36 -3.28 -4.89 -0.71
CA VAL A 36 -4.01 -3.90 0.10
C VAL A 36 -5.40 -3.63 -0.46
N LEU A 37 -5.54 -3.43 -1.79
CA LEU A 37 -6.84 -3.19 -2.42
C LEU A 37 -7.78 -4.40 -2.28
N GLN A 38 -7.27 -5.62 -2.38
CA GLN A 38 -8.06 -6.83 -2.14
C GLN A 38 -8.58 -6.89 -0.70
N HIS A 39 -7.74 -6.54 0.29
CA HIS A 39 -8.17 -6.48 1.69
C HIS A 39 -9.17 -5.35 1.94
N MET A 40 -8.94 -4.16 1.38
CA MET A 40 -9.88 -3.05 1.47
C MET A 40 -11.25 -3.42 0.88
N ARG A 41 -11.30 -4.14 -0.24
CA ARG A 41 -12.56 -4.64 -0.82
C ARG A 41 -13.29 -5.60 0.12
N GLU A 42 -12.56 -6.48 0.79
CA GLU A 42 -13.17 -7.42 1.74
C GLU A 42 -13.65 -6.73 3.02
N ILE A 43 -12.89 -5.74 3.52
CA ILE A 43 -13.29 -4.86 4.63
C ILE A 43 -14.59 -4.13 4.27
N ASP A 44 -14.70 -3.60 3.05
CA ASP A 44 -15.89 -2.91 2.57
C ASP A 44 -17.09 -3.86 2.47
N ARG A 45 -16.90 -5.03 1.85
CA ARG A 45 -17.93 -6.06 1.69
C ARG A 45 -18.49 -6.53 3.03
N ARG A 46 -17.64 -6.71 4.03
CA ARG A 46 -18.02 -7.11 5.40
C ARG A 46 -18.43 -5.93 6.28
N LYS A 47 -18.25 -4.69 5.82
CA LYS A 47 -18.47 -3.44 6.57
C LYS A 47 -17.71 -3.39 7.90
N LEU A 48 -16.51 -3.99 7.98
CA LEU A 48 -15.74 -4.04 9.24
C LEU A 48 -15.38 -2.65 9.79
N TYR A 49 -15.28 -1.65 8.92
CA TYR A 49 -15.08 -0.26 9.32
C TYR A 49 -16.22 0.25 10.22
N SER A 50 -17.44 -0.28 10.06
CA SER A 50 -18.60 0.09 10.87
C SER A 50 -18.50 -0.43 12.30
N ASP A 51 -18.03 -1.66 12.47
CA ASP A 51 -17.83 -2.28 13.79
C ASP A 51 -16.72 -1.57 14.58
N LEU A 52 -15.77 -0.97 13.87
CA LEU A 52 -14.71 -0.14 14.42
C LEU A 52 -15.15 1.33 14.66
N GLY A 53 -16.40 1.69 14.37
CA GLY A 53 -16.96 3.03 14.63
C GLY A 53 -16.69 4.08 13.54
N TYR A 54 -16.17 3.68 12.37
CA TYR A 54 -15.94 4.58 11.24
C TYR A 54 -17.19 4.75 10.39
N ARG A 55 -17.43 5.97 9.92
CA ARG A 55 -18.65 6.33 9.15
C ARG A 55 -18.66 5.78 7.72
N SER A 56 -17.50 5.42 7.18
CA SER A 56 -17.33 4.84 5.86
C SER A 56 -15.95 4.19 5.72
N LEU A 57 -15.75 3.40 4.66
CA LEU A 57 -14.42 2.91 4.29
C LEU A 57 -13.43 4.06 4.05
N PHE A 58 -13.90 5.21 3.56
CA PHE A 58 -13.07 6.41 3.40
C PHE A 58 -12.60 6.97 4.75
N ASP A 59 -13.51 7.09 5.71
CA ASP A 59 -13.18 7.58 7.05
C ASP A 59 -12.17 6.65 7.74
N TYR A 60 -12.35 5.33 7.59
CA TYR A 60 -11.40 4.32 8.03
C TYR A 60 -10.03 4.44 7.34
N ALA A 61 -10.01 4.58 6.01
CA ALA A 61 -8.77 4.71 5.24
C ALA A 61 -7.96 5.95 5.62
N VAL A 62 -8.62 7.07 5.94
CA VAL A 62 -7.93 8.30 6.36
C VAL A 62 -7.49 8.21 7.82
N LYS A 63 -8.39 7.82 8.74
CA LYS A 63 -8.13 7.92 10.19
C LYS A 63 -7.35 6.74 10.75
N GLU A 64 -7.62 5.52 10.31
CA GLU A 64 -6.95 4.32 10.81
C GLU A 64 -5.72 3.99 9.96
N LEU A 65 -5.87 3.98 8.62
CA LEU A 65 -4.78 3.57 7.73
C LEU A 65 -3.80 4.72 7.40
N GLY A 66 -4.09 5.94 7.87
CA GLY A 66 -3.21 7.10 7.74
C GLY A 66 -3.07 7.63 6.31
N TYR A 67 -3.98 7.29 5.40
CA TYR A 67 -3.94 7.86 4.05
C TYR A 67 -4.37 9.32 4.05
N SER A 68 -3.74 10.13 3.20
CA SER A 68 -4.33 11.42 2.85
C SER A 68 -5.66 11.22 2.12
N GLU A 69 -6.54 12.20 2.15
CA GLU A 69 -7.84 12.13 1.47
C GLU A 69 -7.71 11.76 -0.01
N GLY A 70 -6.74 12.34 -0.73
CA GLY A 70 -6.48 12.01 -2.12
C GLY A 70 -5.97 10.57 -2.33
N GLN A 71 -5.18 10.05 -1.39
CA GLN A 71 -4.73 8.64 -1.41
C GLN A 71 -5.90 7.68 -1.17
N ALA A 72 -6.77 7.99 -0.21
CA ALA A 72 -7.95 7.20 0.12
C ALA A 72 -8.95 7.21 -1.05
N ALA A 73 -9.24 8.38 -1.63
CA ALA A 73 -10.15 8.52 -2.77
C ALA A 73 -9.69 7.67 -3.98
N ARG A 74 -8.39 7.72 -4.34
CA ARG A 74 -7.85 6.90 -5.44
C ARG A 74 -7.98 5.41 -5.18
N ARG A 75 -7.73 4.96 -3.94
CA ARG A 75 -7.87 3.54 -3.57
C ARG A 75 -9.31 3.08 -3.68
N ILE A 76 -10.25 3.85 -3.12
CA ILE A 76 -11.69 3.54 -3.18
C ILE A 76 -12.20 3.54 -4.62
N GLN A 77 -11.74 4.47 -5.45
CA GLN A 77 -12.06 4.47 -6.89
C GLN A 77 -11.57 3.19 -7.57
N ALA A 78 -10.37 2.71 -7.23
CA ALA A 78 -9.82 1.46 -7.76
C ALA A 78 -10.52 0.19 -7.24
N LEU A 79 -11.37 0.29 -6.21
CA LEU A 79 -12.18 -0.84 -5.74
C LEU A 79 -13.41 -1.10 -6.61
N ARG A 80 -13.87 -0.08 -7.37
CA ARG A 80 -15.06 -0.12 -8.21
C ARG A 80 -14.84 -0.85 -9.52
#